data_AF-A0A6N8XEM6-F1
#
_entry.id   AF-A0A6N8XEM6-F1
#
_cell.length_a   1.000
_cell.length_b   1.000
_cell.length_c   1.000
_cell.angle_alpha   90.00
_cell.angle_beta   90.00
_cell.angle_gamma   90.00
#
_symmetry.space_group_name_H-M   'P 1'
#
loop_
_entity.id
_entity.type
_entity.pdbx_description
1 polymer ?
#
loop_
_entity_poly.entity_id
_entity_poly.type
_entity_poly.pdbx_seq_one_letter_code
_entity_poly.pdbx_strand_id
1 'polypeptide(L)'
;MLAASSLEATDPMRLPPFELLLGLLLLGLLLLGTLNASADTPLKEAYADSFEVGVAVQAAQLDRAPESRLIRRHFGMVVAEYQIKANVIAPREGEYDW
;
A
#
# COMPACT_ATOMS: atom_id res chain seq x y z
N MET A 1 -20.07 34.37 -67.49
CA MET A 1 -19.05 33.63 -66.71
C MET A 1 -18.43 34.58 -65.69
N LEU A 2 -18.80 34.49 -64.41
CA LEU A 2 -17.88 34.18 -63.30
C LEU A 2 -18.70 34.10 -62.01
N ALA A 3 -18.39 33.08 -61.22
CA ALA A 3 -19.19 32.55 -60.13
C ALA A 3 -19.16 33.43 -58.88
N ALA A 4 -20.25 33.38 -58.11
CA ALA A 4 -20.32 33.85 -56.74
C ALA A 4 -19.40 32.98 -55.86
N SER A 5 -18.39 33.60 -55.22
CA SER A 5 -17.53 32.91 -54.25
C SER A 5 -18.13 33.06 -52.85
N SER A 6 -18.82 32.01 -52.42
CA SER A 6 -19.23 31.77 -51.04
C SER A 6 -18.00 31.52 -50.17
N LEU A 7 -17.67 32.45 -49.27
CA LEU A 7 -16.68 32.23 -48.22
C LEU A 7 -17.28 31.32 -47.14
N GLU A 8 -16.66 30.15 -46.98
CA GLU A 8 -16.93 29.15 -45.97
C GLU A 8 -16.93 29.76 -44.57
N ALA A 9 -18.06 29.63 -43.88
CA ALA A 9 -18.13 29.82 -42.44
C ALA A 9 -17.30 28.71 -41.77
N THR A 10 -16.25 29.10 -41.05
CA THR A 10 -15.46 28.21 -40.20
C THR A 10 -16.37 27.54 -39.17
N ASP A 11 -16.44 26.22 -39.23
CA ASP A 11 -17.24 25.35 -38.35
C ASP A 11 -16.86 25.58 -36.87
N PRO A 12 -17.76 26.13 -36.02
CA PRO A 12 -17.44 26.38 -34.63
C PRO A 12 -17.39 25.06 -33.86
N MET A 13 -16.19 24.63 -33.50
CA MET A 13 -15.86 23.61 -32.49
C MET A 13 -16.95 22.54 -32.31
N ARG A 14 -17.03 21.62 -33.29
CA ARG A 14 -17.96 20.50 -33.26
C ARG A 14 -17.68 19.62 -32.03
N LEU A 15 -18.60 19.65 -31.06
CA LEU A 15 -18.52 18.78 -29.90
C LEU A 15 -18.58 17.31 -30.33
N PRO A 16 -17.79 16.42 -29.70
CA PRO A 16 -17.85 15.00 -30.01
C PRO A 16 -19.22 14.42 -29.67
N PRO A 17 -19.69 13.38 -30.39
CA PRO A 17 -20.98 12.78 -30.12
C PRO A 17 -21.02 12.21 -28.69
N PHE A 18 -22.21 12.21 -28.08
CA PHE A 18 -22.37 11.86 -26.66
C PHE A 18 -21.82 10.46 -26.33
N GLU A 19 -21.88 9.52 -27.27
CA GLU A 19 -21.34 8.17 -27.14
C GLU A 19 -19.82 8.14 -26.96
N LEU A 20 -19.11 9.07 -27.62
CA LEU A 20 -17.67 9.21 -27.52
C LEU A 20 -17.29 9.80 -26.16
N LEU A 21 -18.11 10.74 -25.67
CA LEU A 21 -17.97 11.36 -24.36
C LEU A 21 -18.24 10.35 -23.23
N LEU A 22 -19.30 9.55 -23.38
CA LEU A 22 -19.63 8.45 -22.47
C LEU A 22 -18.58 7.35 -22.52
N GLY A 23 -18.08 7.01 -23.71
CA GLY A 23 -17.00 6.04 -23.89
C GLY A 23 -15.71 6.49 -23.21
N LEU A 24 -15.32 7.77 -23.34
CA LEU A 24 -14.16 8.34 -22.66
C LEU A 24 -14.34 8.40 -21.14
N LEU A 25 -15.55 8.72 -20.65
CA LEU A 25 -15.88 8.69 -19.23
C LEU A 25 -15.76 7.28 -18.66
N LEU A 26 -16.36 6.29 -19.32
CA LEU A 26 -16.32 4.89 -18.89
C LEU A 26 -14.91 4.33 -18.95
N LEU A 27 -14.14 4.65 -20.00
CA LEU A 27 -12.73 4.27 -20.11
C LEU A 27 -11.89 4.93 -19.00
N GLY A 28 -12.16 6.20 -18.68
CA GLY A 28 -11.54 6.93 -17.59
C GLY A 28 -11.84 6.31 -16.23
N LEU A 29 -13.09 5.93 -15.96
CA LEU A 29 -13.47 5.20 -14.74
C LEU A 29 -12.82 3.81 -14.66
N LEU A 30 -12.73 3.09 -15.78
CA LEU A 30 -12.09 1.77 -15.81
C LEU A 30 -10.59 1.86 -15.49
N LEU A 31 -9.91 2.89 -16.03
CA LEU A 31 -8.49 3.16 -15.78
C LEU A 31 -8.23 3.67 -14.36
N LEU A 32 -9.18 4.36 -13.73
CA LEU A 32 -9.07 4.79 -12.34
C LEU A 32 -9.14 3.60 -11.36
N GLY A 33 -9.91 2.56 -11.69
CA GLY A 33 -10.05 1.37 -10.86
C GLY A 33 -8.80 0.49 -10.78
N THR A 34 -7.92 0.53 -11.78
CA THR A 34 -6.68 -0.28 -11.82
C THR A 34 -5.50 0.37 -11.10
N LEU A 35 -5.59 1.66 -10.74
CA LEU A 35 -4.57 2.36 -9.96
C LEU A 35 -4.55 1.94 -8.47
N ASN A 36 -5.61 1.28 -8.01
CA ASN A 36 -5.71 0.69 -6.67
C ASN A 36 -5.10 -0.72 -6.60
N ALA A 37 -4.08 -1.02 -7.40
CA ALA A 37 -3.17 -2.11 -7.09
C ALA A 37 -2.37 -1.69 -5.85
N SER A 38 -2.94 -1.89 -4.66
CA SER A 38 -2.19 -1.75 -3.41
C SER A 38 -1.06 -2.75 -3.48
N ALA A 39 0.17 -2.27 -3.69
CA ALA A 39 1.33 -3.05 -3.34
C ALA A 39 1.14 -3.46 -1.87
N ASP A 40 0.95 -4.76 -1.62
CA ASP A 40 0.51 -5.36 -0.35
C ASP A 40 0.76 -4.47 0.88
N THR A 41 -0.30 -3.78 1.33
CA THR A 41 -0.25 -2.90 2.50
C THR A 41 0.27 -3.68 3.70
N PRO A 42 1.34 -3.23 4.36
CA PRO A 42 1.84 -3.85 5.58
C PRO A 42 0.76 -3.97 6.66
N LEU A 43 0.83 -5.03 7.45
CA LEU A 43 -0.23 -5.34 8.42
C LEU A 43 -0.36 -4.25 9.50
N LYS A 44 0.77 -3.77 10.02
CA LYS A 44 0.83 -2.62 10.94
C LYS A 44 0.23 -1.34 10.36
N GLU A 45 0.31 -1.14 9.04
CA GLU A 45 -0.28 0.04 8.38
C GLU A 45 -1.78 -0.11 8.20
N ALA A 46 -2.24 -1.32 7.86
CA ALA A 46 -3.66 -1.63 7.73
C ALA A 46 -4.46 -1.41 9.03
N TYR A 47 -3.80 -1.50 10.19
CA TYR A 47 -4.41 -1.31 11.51
C TYR A 47 -3.91 -0.05 12.26
N ALA A 48 -3.19 0.85 11.59
CA ALA A 48 -2.51 1.98 12.23
C ALA A 48 -3.42 2.87 13.09
N ASP A 49 -4.67 3.08 12.66
CA ASP A 49 -5.66 3.91 13.36
C ASP A 49 -6.52 3.13 14.37
N SER A 50 -6.26 1.83 14.54
CA SER A 50 -7.04 0.94 15.41
C SER A 50 -6.23 0.43 16.59
N PHE A 51 -5.12 -0.25 16.33
CA PHE A 51 -4.26 -0.83 17.36
C PHE A 51 -2.90 -1.23 16.79
N GLU A 52 -1.91 -1.35 17.67
CA GLU A 52 -0.59 -1.86 17.28
C GLU A 52 -0.63 -3.36 16.98
N VAL A 53 0.02 -3.74 15.89
CA VAL A 53 0.21 -5.15 15.51
C VAL A 53 1.59 -5.60 15.96
N GLY A 54 1.59 -6.53 16.93
CA GLY A 54 2.79 -7.07 17.55
C GLY A 54 3.14 -8.50 17.11
N VAL A 55 4.40 -8.88 17.32
CA VAL A 55 4.90 -10.26 17.10
C VAL A 55 5.87 -10.68 18.21
N ALA A 56 5.76 -11.94 18.65
CA ALA A 56 6.75 -12.55 19.52
C ALA A 56 7.92 -13.09 18.68
N VAL A 57 9.15 -12.74 19.06
CA VAL A 57 10.36 -13.10 18.30
C VAL A 57 11.44 -13.66 19.21
N GLN A 58 12.26 -14.53 18.66
CA GLN A 58 13.54 -14.94 19.24
C GLN A 58 14.64 -14.03 18.70
N ALA A 59 15.69 -13.80 19.47
CA ALA A 59 16.81 -12.93 19.08
C ALA A 59 17.40 -13.30 17.70
N ALA A 60 17.57 -14.60 17.42
CA ALA A 60 18.09 -15.10 16.15
C ALA A 60 17.25 -14.71 14.92
N GLN A 61 15.95 -14.40 15.10
CA GLN A 61 15.06 -14.02 13.99
C GLN A 61 15.21 -12.54 13.58
N LEU A 62 15.85 -11.72 14.40
CA LEU A 62 16.04 -10.28 14.13
C LEU A 62 17.26 -9.98 13.24
N ASP A 63 18.19 -10.94 13.14
CA ASP A 63 19.42 -10.84 12.35
C ASP A 63 19.20 -11.15 10.86
N ARG A 64 20.02 -12.01 10.25
CA ARG A 64 19.96 -12.41 8.82
C ARG A 64 19.03 -13.60 8.59
N ALA A 65 18.05 -13.80 9.46
CA ALA A 65 17.08 -14.87 9.32
C ALA A 65 16.09 -14.54 8.17
N PRO A 66 15.59 -15.56 7.45
CA PRO A 66 14.58 -15.37 6.40
C PRO A 66 13.35 -14.56 6.84
N GLU A 67 12.98 -14.69 8.12
CA GLU A 67 11.80 -14.10 8.76
C GLU A 67 11.97 -12.59 9.04
N SER A 68 13.22 -12.11 9.15
CA SER A 68 13.53 -10.71 9.49
C SER A 68 12.83 -9.70 8.57
N ARG A 69 12.72 -10.01 7.27
CA ARG A 69 12.01 -9.17 6.29
C ARG A 69 10.51 -9.10 6.56
N LEU A 70 9.89 -10.23 6.91
CA LEU A 70 8.48 -10.32 7.22
C LEU A 70 8.17 -9.55 8.50
N ILE A 71 9.00 -9.75 9.54
CA ILE A 71 8.86 -9.07 10.83
C ILE A 71 8.91 -7.55 10.65
N ARG A 72 9.95 -7.04 9.97
CA ARG A 72 10.14 -5.61 9.72
C ARG A 72 9.03 -5.00 8.86
N ARG A 73 8.55 -5.74 7.86
CA ARG A 73 7.48 -5.27 6.98
C ARG A 73 6.17 -5.14 7.77
N HIS A 74 5.72 -6.21 8.41
CA HIS A 74 4.33 -6.29 8.86
C HIS A 74 4.07 -5.86 10.30
N PHE A 75 5.08 -5.80 11.18
CA PHE A 75 4.86 -5.58 12.61
C PHE A 75 5.52 -4.29 13.11
N GLY A 76 4.83 -3.59 14.02
CA GLY A 76 5.27 -2.34 14.64
C GLY A 76 5.73 -2.51 16.09
N MET A 77 5.34 -3.61 16.73
CA MET A 77 5.65 -3.93 18.12
C MET A 77 6.26 -5.33 18.21
N VAL A 78 7.22 -5.52 19.12
CA VAL A 78 7.90 -6.80 19.33
C VAL A 78 7.92 -7.16 20.80
N VAL A 79 7.76 -8.45 21.09
CA VAL A 79 7.99 -9.03 22.41
C VAL A 79 8.98 -10.18 22.28
N ALA A 80 9.87 -10.35 23.24
CA ALA A 80 10.77 -11.49 23.22
C ALA A 80 9.99 -12.76 23.59
N GLU A 81 10.03 -13.77 22.72
CA GLU A 81 9.29 -15.02 22.90
C GLU A 81 9.77 -15.81 24.14
N TYR A 82 11.10 -15.81 24.35
CA TYR A 82 11.74 -16.64 25.37
C TYR A 82 12.72 -15.89 26.27
N GLN A 83 13.47 -14.95 25.69
CA GLN A 83 14.67 -14.36 26.27
C GLN A 83 14.38 -13.59 27.56
N ILE A 84 13.15 -13.09 27.73
CA ILE A 84 12.74 -12.28 28.89
C ILE A 84 11.95 -13.06 29.95
N LYS A 85 11.83 -14.39 29.81
CA LYS A 85 11.15 -15.19 30.84
C LYS A 85 11.94 -15.14 32.14
N ALA A 86 11.24 -15.16 33.27
CA ALA A 86 11.86 -14.96 34.59
C ALA A 86 13.01 -15.94 34.87
N ASN A 87 12.83 -17.22 34.51
CA ASN A 87 13.86 -18.25 34.68
C ASN A 87 15.03 -18.16 33.68
N VAL A 88 14.90 -17.31 32.67
CA VAL A 88 15.95 -17.03 31.66
C VAL A 88 16.75 -15.81 32.10
N ILE A 89 16.09 -14.69 32.41
CA ILE A 89 16.77 -13.47 32.88
C ILE A 89 17.37 -13.66 34.27
N ALA A 90 16.67 -14.34 35.19
CA ALA A 90 17.08 -14.50 36.58
C ALA A 90 16.99 -15.97 37.01
N PRO A 91 17.89 -16.84 36.52
CA PRO A 91 17.85 -18.28 36.80
C PRO A 91 18.15 -18.59 38.28
N ARG A 92 18.90 -17.72 38.96
CA ARG A 92 19.19 -17.79 40.40
C ARG A 92 19.15 -16.40 41.02
N GLU A 93 18.86 -16.33 42.31
CA GLU A 93 18.85 -15.05 43.04
C GLU A 93 20.21 -14.36 42.97
N GLY A 94 20.22 -13.11 42.51
CA GLY A 94 21.45 -12.33 42.31
C GLY A 94 22.22 -12.62 41.02
N GLU A 95 21.83 -13.63 40.23
CA GLU A 95 22.40 -13.93 38.91
C GLU A 95 21.45 -13.42 37.81
N TYR A 96 21.95 -12.59 36.89
CA TYR A 96 21.16 -12.05 35.79
C TYR A 96 21.84 -12.27 34.43
N ASP A 97 21.06 -12.67 33.42
CA ASP A 97 21.45 -12.81 32.01
C ASP A 97 20.61 -11.84 31.16
N TRP A 98 21.27 -10.87 30.51
CA TRP A 98 20.64 -9.72 29.83
C TRP A 98 20.76 -9.80 28.30
#